data_AF-A0A367Z4A5-F1
#
_entry.id   AF-A0A367Z4A5-F1
#
_cell.length_a   1.000
_cell.length_b   1.000
_cell.length_c   1.000
_cell.angle_alpha   90.00
_cell.angle_beta   90.00
_cell.angle_gamma   90.00
#
_symmetry.space_group_name_H-M   'P 1'
#
loop_
_entity.id
_entity.type
_entity.pdbx_description
1 polymer ?
#
loop_
_entity_poly.entity_id
_entity_poly.type
_entity_poly.pdbx_seq_one_letter_code
_entity_poly.pdbx_strand_id
1 'polypeptide(L)'
;MMLHAIARPDLIFHIEKSFYVEGEQKWRLWRNQTNEVQQHFVHQAEQILQAIQENSPAVEFSLPEKVVLCDPLTNSYREEAVPSRYRHQSLHRGVIQRNSSTFSKVLQRLSDLQNSSHLSLSLSANILRYWIARLWLNQLPEGEPYADNRERVVESSESTPLSQADRYYPQWMLIDSSKQPLFSSPAEAEARIHSMEETLQSLLSMMAIDPEIVEEEAFRSRYTALMAQWIAQGRAYTEYLTHSIVTEIRRRQSHHTLNRGLRIRLPYFDDQLLEIQFLDIEVVPPGRIAFEECFLIQAIQQVRQRLSEDNRLSPSTREHILGELEIIETSFTDCAPYLPMGAMSPYYHWVSMPTPQKDTEPSSNT
;
A
#
# COMPACT_ATOMS: atom_id res chain seq x y z
N MET A 1 2.67 -18.26 7.03
CA MET A 1 3.94 -17.48 7.05
C MET A 1 4.45 -17.38 5.63
N MET A 2 3.99 -16.37 4.89
CA MET A 2 4.64 -15.78 3.72
C MET A 2 4.05 -14.38 3.54
N LEU A 3 4.51 -13.42 4.36
CA LEU A 3 4.45 -11.99 4.02
C LEU A 3 5.81 -11.68 3.40
N HIS A 4 6.07 -12.21 2.22
CA HIS A 4 7.29 -11.91 1.49
C HIS A 4 6.96 -11.55 0.05
N ALA A 5 7.45 -10.35 -0.26
CA ALA A 5 8.04 -9.97 -1.52
C ALA A 5 7.13 -9.18 -2.47
N ILE A 6 7.34 -7.86 -2.38
CA ILE A 6 7.49 -6.92 -3.49
C ILE A 6 6.25 -6.06 -3.75
N ALA A 7 6.13 -5.00 -2.96
CA ALA A 7 6.20 -3.67 -3.53
C ALA A 7 7.20 -2.87 -2.68
N ARG A 8 8.37 -2.54 -3.23
CA ARG A 8 9.27 -1.61 -2.53
C ARG A 8 8.51 -0.29 -2.33
N PRO A 9 8.37 0.21 -1.09
CA PRO A 9 7.72 1.50 -0.81
C PRO A 9 8.42 2.69 -1.46
N ASP A 10 9.62 2.50 -2.00
CA ASP A 10 10.42 3.55 -2.65
C ASP A 10 9.72 4.18 -3.87
N LEU A 11 8.72 3.51 -4.46
CA LEU A 11 7.86 4.08 -5.51
C LEU A 11 6.71 4.94 -4.97
N ILE A 12 6.41 4.87 -3.67
CA ILE A 12 5.28 5.55 -3.03
C ILE A 12 5.64 6.99 -2.59
N PHE A 13 6.93 7.32 -2.44
CA PHE A 13 7.34 8.60 -1.82
C PHE A 13 8.26 9.52 -2.65
N HIS A 14 8.46 9.26 -3.95
CA HIS A 14 9.16 10.19 -4.85
C HIS A 14 8.25 10.89 -5.88
N ILE A 15 6.99 11.17 -5.53
CA ILE A 15 6.27 12.29 -6.18
C ILE A 15 6.80 13.59 -5.55
N GLU A 16 8.09 13.85 -5.77
CA GLU A 16 8.63 15.19 -5.60
C GLU A 16 7.91 16.09 -6.59
N LYS A 17 7.07 16.98 -6.05
CA LYS A 17 6.56 18.22 -6.64
C LYS A 17 7.31 18.65 -7.92
N SER A 18 6.93 18.09 -9.06
CA SER A 18 7.58 18.41 -10.32
C SER A 18 6.58 18.23 -11.46
N PHE A 19 6.04 19.38 -11.87
CA PHE A 19 5.28 19.64 -13.10
C PHE A 19 3.78 19.30 -13.10
N TYR A 20 3.05 20.26 -12.52
CA TYR A 20 1.70 20.65 -12.89
C TYR A 20 1.48 20.67 -14.42
N VAL A 21 0.59 19.81 -14.89
CA VAL A 21 -0.42 20.10 -15.93
C VAL A 21 -1.67 19.27 -15.57
N GLU A 22 -2.82 19.93 -15.44
CA GLU A 22 -4.10 19.32 -15.02
C GLU A 22 -4.55 18.21 -15.97
N GLY A 23 -5.12 17.11 -15.44
CA GLY A 23 -5.80 16.09 -16.23
C GLY A 23 -6.91 16.67 -17.14
N GLU A 24 -7.44 17.86 -16.81
CA GLU A 24 -8.37 18.60 -17.65
C GLU A 24 -7.79 18.96 -19.04
N GLN A 25 -6.47 19.19 -19.15
CA GLN A 25 -5.83 19.49 -20.44
C GLN A 25 -5.78 18.26 -21.35
N LYS A 26 -5.46 17.07 -20.84
CA LYS A 26 -5.52 15.81 -21.62
C LYS A 26 -6.95 15.50 -22.07
N TRP A 27 -7.93 15.68 -21.18
CA TRP A 27 -9.35 15.52 -21.49
C TRP A 27 -9.84 16.50 -22.57
N ARG A 28 -9.38 17.76 -22.54
CA ARG A 28 -9.69 18.74 -23.59
C ARG A 28 -9.04 18.35 -24.92
N LEU A 29 -7.77 17.99 -24.93
CA LEU A 29 -7.04 17.54 -26.13
C LEU A 29 -7.70 16.32 -26.79
N TRP A 30 -8.21 15.40 -25.99
CA TRP A 30 -9.02 14.28 -26.45
C TRP A 30 -10.36 14.71 -27.07
N ARG A 31 -11.16 15.49 -26.32
CA ARG A 31 -12.52 15.88 -26.75
C ARG A 31 -12.55 16.66 -28.06
N ASN A 32 -11.45 17.34 -28.37
CA ASN A 32 -11.30 18.12 -29.59
C ASN A 32 -10.90 17.28 -30.82
N GLN A 33 -10.57 16.00 -30.65
CA GLN A 33 -10.39 15.09 -31.78
C GLN A 33 -11.73 14.80 -32.48
N THR A 34 -11.67 14.36 -33.74
CA THR A 34 -12.86 13.84 -34.42
C THR A 34 -13.33 12.54 -33.78
N ASN A 35 -14.61 12.21 -33.90
CA ASN A 35 -15.18 10.99 -33.33
C ASN A 35 -14.47 9.73 -33.85
N GLU A 36 -14.09 9.70 -35.13
CA GLU A 36 -13.33 8.59 -35.72
C GLU A 36 -11.96 8.41 -35.06
N VAL A 37 -11.23 9.51 -34.85
CA VAL A 37 -9.92 9.49 -34.17
C VAL A 37 -10.08 9.09 -32.71
N GLN A 38 -11.15 9.52 -32.05
CA GLN A 38 -11.45 9.10 -30.69
C GLN A 38 -11.67 7.58 -30.62
N GLN A 39 -12.61 7.05 -31.39
CA GLN A 39 -12.89 5.62 -31.41
C GLN A 39 -11.64 4.79 -31.75
N HIS A 40 -10.83 5.27 -32.69
CA HIS A 40 -9.55 4.65 -33.03
C HIS A 40 -8.64 4.53 -31.81
N PHE A 41 -8.38 5.62 -31.09
CA PHE A 41 -7.51 5.59 -29.91
C PHE A 41 -8.03 4.69 -28.78
N VAL A 42 -9.34 4.70 -28.50
CA VAL A 42 -9.93 3.79 -27.50
C VAL A 42 -9.68 2.34 -27.91
N HIS A 43 -9.97 1.99 -29.16
CA HIS A 43 -9.77 0.63 -29.66
C HIS A 43 -8.30 0.20 -29.59
N GLN A 44 -7.36 1.08 -29.93
CA GLN A 44 -5.93 0.80 -29.81
C GLN A 44 -5.50 0.64 -28.35
N ALA A 45 -6.04 1.45 -27.43
CA ALA A 45 -5.77 1.33 -26.02
C ALA A 45 -6.29 -0.01 -25.45
N GLU A 46 -7.47 -0.46 -25.86
CA GLU A 46 -8.03 -1.78 -25.50
C GLU A 46 -7.10 -2.92 -25.97
N GLN A 47 -6.67 -2.90 -27.23
CA GLN A 47 -5.76 -3.90 -27.79
C GLN A 47 -4.44 -3.96 -27.04
N ILE A 48 -3.85 -2.78 -26.76
CA ILE A 48 -2.60 -2.69 -26.00
C ILE A 48 -2.79 -3.21 -24.57
N LEU A 49 -3.87 -2.83 -23.89
CA LEU A 49 -4.18 -3.26 -22.54
C LEU A 49 -4.35 -4.79 -22.46
N GLN A 50 -5.12 -5.37 -23.37
CA GLN A 50 -5.30 -6.81 -23.44
C GLN A 50 -3.95 -7.51 -23.64
N ALA A 51 -3.11 -7.02 -24.55
CA ALA A 51 -1.80 -7.59 -24.80
C ALA A 51 -0.85 -7.47 -23.59
N ILE A 52 -0.98 -6.40 -22.80
CA ILE A 52 -0.25 -6.23 -21.53
C ILE A 52 -0.69 -7.31 -20.53
N GLN A 53 -2.00 -7.49 -20.35
CA GLN A 53 -2.58 -8.41 -19.37
C GLN A 53 -2.29 -9.88 -19.71
N GLU A 54 -2.36 -10.24 -20.99
CA GLU A 54 -2.00 -11.57 -21.48
C GLU A 54 -0.47 -11.78 -21.59
N ASN A 55 0.33 -10.73 -21.33
CA ASN A 55 1.78 -10.70 -21.54
C ASN A 55 2.17 -11.21 -22.95
N SER A 56 1.40 -10.77 -23.95
CA SER A 56 1.46 -11.25 -25.32
C SER A 56 2.83 -11.01 -25.96
N PRO A 57 3.39 -11.98 -26.71
CA PRO A 57 4.76 -11.91 -27.21
C PRO A 57 4.99 -10.84 -28.29
N ALA A 58 3.91 -10.41 -28.94
CA ALA A 58 3.88 -9.34 -29.92
C ALA A 58 2.70 -8.41 -29.62
N VAL A 59 2.92 -7.11 -29.81
CA VAL A 59 1.89 -6.07 -29.72
C VAL A 59 1.98 -5.24 -30.99
N GLU A 60 0.87 -5.12 -31.69
CA GLU A 60 0.74 -4.25 -32.84
C GLU A 60 -0.33 -3.21 -32.57
N PHE A 61 -0.03 -1.97 -32.86
CA PHE A 61 -0.99 -0.88 -32.77
C PHE A 61 -0.68 0.18 -33.82
N SER A 62 -1.60 1.11 -34.02
CA SER A 62 -1.53 2.13 -35.05
C SER A 62 -1.98 3.50 -34.55
N LEU A 63 -1.38 4.54 -35.10
CA LEU A 63 -1.76 5.93 -34.88
C LEU A 63 -2.64 6.42 -36.04
N PRO A 64 -3.57 7.34 -35.79
CA PRO A 64 -4.42 7.92 -36.84
C PRO A 64 -3.58 8.69 -37.86
N GLU A 65 -4.16 8.97 -39.04
CA GLU A 65 -3.46 9.74 -40.08
C GLU A 65 -3.21 11.20 -39.66
N LYS A 66 -4.11 11.77 -38.88
CA LYS A 66 -4.01 13.14 -38.35
C LYS A 66 -4.53 13.20 -36.93
N VAL A 67 -4.05 14.19 -36.19
CA VAL A 67 -4.57 14.57 -34.87
C VAL A 67 -4.79 16.07 -34.81
N VAL A 68 -5.72 16.48 -33.97
CA VAL A 68 -5.97 17.90 -33.66
C VAL A 68 -5.06 18.32 -32.51
N LEU A 69 -4.17 19.25 -32.77
CA LEU A 69 -3.34 19.88 -31.73
C LEU A 69 -3.99 21.19 -31.28
N CYS A 70 -3.85 21.49 -30.00
CA CYS A 70 -4.13 22.82 -29.45
C CYS A 70 -2.81 23.56 -29.25
N ASP A 71 -2.70 24.77 -29.78
CA ASP A 71 -1.59 25.66 -29.45
C ASP A 71 -1.83 26.25 -28.05
N PRO A 72 -0.94 26.01 -27.06
CA PRO A 72 -1.14 26.45 -25.69
C PRO A 72 -1.11 27.97 -25.52
N LEU A 73 -0.51 28.71 -26.47
CA LEU A 73 -0.40 30.17 -26.39
C LEU A 73 -1.62 30.87 -27.00
N THR A 74 -2.19 30.30 -28.06
CA THR A 74 -3.30 30.91 -28.80
C THR A 74 -4.64 30.22 -28.61
N ASN A 75 -4.68 29.07 -27.93
CA ASN A 75 -5.85 28.19 -27.80
C ASN A 75 -6.51 27.86 -29.15
N SER A 76 -5.73 27.91 -30.24
CA SER A 76 -6.21 27.59 -31.57
C SER A 76 -5.96 26.12 -31.89
N TYR A 77 -6.91 25.51 -32.58
CA TYR A 77 -6.83 24.12 -32.99
C TYR A 77 -6.31 24.01 -34.41
N ARG A 78 -5.40 23.06 -34.64
CA ARG A 78 -4.89 22.75 -35.98
C ARG A 78 -4.76 21.24 -36.17
N GLU A 79 -5.07 20.77 -37.37
CA GLU A 79 -4.75 19.39 -37.75
C GLU A 79 -3.26 19.27 -38.05
N GLU A 80 -2.62 18.24 -37.50
CA GLU A 80 -1.26 17.86 -37.83
C GLU A 80 -1.25 16.40 -38.31
N ALA A 81 -0.56 16.15 -39.43
CA ALA A 81 -0.43 14.82 -39.98
C ALA A 81 0.58 14.00 -39.19
N VAL A 82 0.20 12.78 -38.83
CA VAL A 82 1.12 11.81 -38.22
C VAL A 82 2.03 11.25 -39.32
N PRO A 83 3.37 11.32 -39.17
CA PRO A 83 4.28 10.84 -40.20
C PRO A 83 4.06 9.35 -40.48
N SER A 84 3.97 8.99 -41.76
CA SER A 84 3.59 7.63 -42.22
C SER A 84 4.42 6.51 -41.58
N ARG A 85 5.72 6.74 -41.37
CA ARG A 85 6.65 5.79 -40.73
C ARG A 85 6.32 5.43 -39.27
N TYR A 86 5.49 6.21 -38.59
CA TYR A 86 5.06 5.96 -37.21
C TYR A 86 3.58 5.61 -37.10
N ARG A 87 2.85 5.50 -38.21
CA ARG A 87 1.43 5.14 -38.16
C ARG A 87 1.21 3.70 -37.74
N HIS A 88 2.16 2.81 -37.99
CA HIS A 88 2.10 1.43 -37.54
C HIS A 88 3.26 1.13 -36.59
N GLN A 89 2.95 0.48 -35.47
CA GLN A 89 3.85 0.21 -34.37
C GLN A 89 3.83 -1.29 -34.10
N SER A 90 4.95 -1.95 -34.36
CA SER A 90 5.10 -3.39 -34.15
C SER A 90 6.14 -3.65 -33.07
N LEU A 91 5.72 -4.17 -31.91
CA LEU A 91 6.56 -4.47 -30.77
C LEU A 91 6.67 -5.99 -30.63
N HIS A 92 7.87 -6.54 -30.83
CA HIS A 92 8.12 -7.98 -30.75
C HIS A 92 9.11 -8.31 -29.64
N ARG A 93 8.90 -9.42 -28.93
CA ARG A 93 9.89 -10.01 -28.02
C ARG A 93 10.96 -10.77 -28.83
N GLY A 94 12.15 -10.18 -28.96
CA GLY A 94 13.30 -10.87 -29.54
C GLY A 94 13.83 -11.98 -28.62
N VAL A 95 14.52 -12.96 -29.20
CA VAL A 95 15.01 -14.18 -28.50
C VAL A 95 15.96 -13.89 -27.33
N ILE A 96 16.66 -12.75 -27.35
CA ILE A 96 17.63 -12.32 -26.33
C ILE A 96 16.94 -11.55 -25.17
N GLN A 97 15.72 -11.04 -25.38
CA GLN A 97 14.97 -10.22 -24.42
C GLN A 97 13.88 -11.04 -23.70
N ARG A 98 14.16 -12.30 -23.37
CA ARG A 98 13.18 -13.21 -22.74
C ARG A 98 12.62 -12.69 -21.42
N ASN A 99 13.37 -11.85 -20.70
CA ASN A 99 12.94 -11.35 -19.39
C ASN A 99 12.16 -10.01 -19.44
N SER A 100 12.02 -9.35 -20.61
CA SER A 100 11.22 -8.13 -20.69
C SER A 100 9.73 -8.47 -20.78
N SER A 101 8.91 -7.95 -19.87
CA SER A 101 7.45 -8.05 -19.93
C SER A 101 6.89 -7.20 -21.08
N THR A 102 5.72 -7.58 -21.60
CA THR A 102 5.01 -6.80 -22.62
C THR A 102 4.72 -5.38 -22.13
N PHE A 103 4.36 -5.25 -20.86
CA PHE A 103 4.22 -3.96 -20.16
C PHE A 103 5.45 -3.07 -20.32
N SER A 104 6.65 -3.55 -20.00
CA SER A 104 7.88 -2.76 -20.05
C SER A 104 8.20 -2.24 -21.47
N LYS A 105 7.90 -3.04 -22.50
CA LYS A 105 8.12 -2.67 -23.90
C LYS A 105 7.14 -1.61 -24.39
N VAL A 106 5.86 -1.79 -24.04
CA VAL A 106 4.83 -0.80 -24.36
C VAL A 106 5.17 0.52 -23.67
N LEU A 107 5.51 0.49 -22.39
CA LEU A 107 5.88 1.67 -21.62
C LEU A 107 7.07 2.40 -22.26
N GLN A 108 8.15 1.68 -22.57
CA GLN A 108 9.31 2.25 -23.26
C GLN A 108 8.90 2.88 -24.59
N ARG A 109 8.10 2.19 -25.40
CA ARG A 109 7.70 2.71 -26.71
C ARG A 109 6.84 3.97 -26.60
N LEU A 110 5.90 4.00 -25.67
CA LEU A 110 5.06 5.17 -25.43
C LEU A 110 5.91 6.34 -24.91
N SER A 111 6.91 6.09 -24.06
CA SER A 111 7.90 7.10 -23.67
C SER A 111 8.69 7.65 -24.87
N ASP A 112 9.14 6.79 -25.79
CA ASP A 112 9.88 7.21 -26.98
C ASP A 112 9.02 8.11 -27.90
N LEU A 113 7.74 7.77 -28.06
CA LEU A 113 6.79 8.57 -28.84
C LEU A 113 6.46 9.91 -28.16
N GLN A 114 6.29 9.89 -26.84
CA GLN A 114 6.06 11.08 -26.02
C GLN A 114 7.21 12.08 -26.11
N ASN A 115 8.46 11.59 -26.06
CA ASN A 115 9.68 12.39 -26.13
C ASN A 115 10.11 12.76 -27.57
N SER A 116 9.31 12.42 -28.57
CA SER A 116 9.65 12.72 -29.97
C SER A 116 9.49 14.20 -30.29
N SER A 117 10.22 14.67 -31.30
CA SER A 117 10.12 16.06 -31.77
C SER A 117 8.82 16.39 -32.51
N HIS A 118 8.01 15.38 -32.84
CA HIS A 118 6.73 15.55 -33.56
C HIS A 118 5.62 15.67 -32.52
N LEU A 119 4.99 16.85 -32.46
CA LEU A 119 3.92 17.13 -31.50
C LEU A 119 2.74 16.16 -31.67
N SER A 120 2.42 15.79 -32.91
CA SER A 120 1.41 14.77 -33.22
C SER A 120 1.68 13.40 -32.59
N LEU A 121 2.95 12.96 -32.53
CA LEU A 121 3.34 11.69 -31.90
C LEU A 121 3.31 11.81 -30.37
N SER A 122 3.79 12.93 -29.83
CA SER A 122 3.77 13.19 -28.40
C SER A 122 2.33 13.21 -27.85
N LEU A 123 1.43 13.92 -28.55
CA LEU A 123 0.00 13.93 -28.24
C LEU A 123 -0.60 12.52 -28.29
N SER A 124 -0.34 11.78 -29.37
CA SER A 124 -0.88 10.43 -29.56
C SER A 124 -0.45 9.49 -28.44
N ALA A 125 0.82 9.57 -28.01
CA ALA A 125 1.34 8.78 -26.89
C ALA A 125 0.64 9.14 -25.58
N ASN A 126 0.43 10.42 -25.30
CA ASN A 126 -0.26 10.88 -24.09
C ASN A 126 -1.73 10.41 -24.07
N ILE A 127 -2.44 10.50 -25.19
CA ILE A 127 -3.83 10.01 -25.31
C ILE A 127 -3.88 8.50 -25.08
N LEU A 128 -2.98 7.72 -25.70
CA LEU A 128 -2.92 6.28 -25.51
C LEU A 128 -2.61 5.90 -24.06
N ARG A 129 -1.59 6.51 -23.44
CA ARG A 129 -1.24 6.29 -22.04
C ARG A 129 -2.45 6.50 -21.13
N TYR A 130 -3.11 7.64 -21.29
CA TYR A 130 -4.32 8.00 -20.55
C TYR A 130 -5.42 6.93 -20.70
N TRP A 131 -5.77 6.57 -21.94
CA TRP A 131 -6.85 5.61 -22.18
C TRP A 131 -6.51 4.19 -21.73
N ILE A 132 -5.25 3.75 -21.86
CA ILE A 132 -4.83 2.45 -21.33
C ILE A 132 -5.01 2.42 -19.81
N ALA A 133 -4.52 3.44 -19.10
CA ALA A 133 -4.68 3.53 -17.65
C ALA A 133 -6.17 3.64 -17.24
N ARG A 134 -6.97 4.45 -17.94
CA ARG A 134 -8.40 4.62 -17.65
C ARG A 134 -9.21 3.36 -17.90
N LEU A 135 -8.95 2.63 -18.99
CA LEU A 135 -9.63 1.37 -19.30
C LEU A 135 -9.25 0.30 -18.28
N TRP A 136 -7.99 0.23 -17.90
CA TRP A 136 -7.53 -0.69 -16.87
C TRP A 136 -8.17 -0.34 -15.51
N LEU A 137 -8.30 0.95 -15.20
CA LEU A 137 -8.99 1.39 -14.00
C LEU A 137 -10.44 0.87 -14.05
N ASN A 138 -11.18 1.10 -15.13
CA ASN A 138 -12.58 0.65 -15.24
C ASN A 138 -12.79 -0.87 -15.03
N GLN A 139 -11.75 -1.70 -15.19
CA GLN A 139 -11.81 -3.14 -14.94
C GLN A 139 -11.61 -3.52 -13.46
N LEU A 140 -11.00 -2.63 -12.65
CA LEU A 140 -10.84 -2.88 -11.22
C LEU A 140 -12.19 -2.74 -10.50
N PRO A 141 -12.44 -3.58 -9.48
CA PRO A 141 -13.65 -3.48 -8.68
C PRO A 141 -13.73 -2.11 -8.00
N GLU A 142 -14.93 -1.55 -7.92
CA GLU A 142 -15.20 -0.29 -7.20
C GLU A 142 -15.09 -0.46 -5.66
N GLY A 143 -14.98 -1.70 -5.21
CA GLY A 143 -15.14 -2.07 -3.81
C GLY A 143 -16.62 -2.36 -3.51
N GLU A 144 -16.85 -3.24 -2.54
CA GLU A 144 -18.20 -3.59 -2.12
C GLU A 144 -18.56 -2.81 -0.85
N PRO A 145 -19.80 -2.33 -0.68
CA PRO A 145 -20.25 -1.77 0.58
C PRO A 145 -20.27 -2.88 1.65
N TYR A 146 -19.75 -2.60 2.84
CA TYR A 146 -19.76 -3.55 3.95
C TYR A 146 -21.21 -3.82 4.39
N ALA A 147 -21.54 -5.10 4.56
CA ALA A 147 -22.75 -5.49 5.26
C ALA A 147 -22.57 -5.13 6.74
N ASP A 148 -23.13 -3.98 7.12
CA ASP A 148 -23.25 -3.58 8.52
C ASP A 148 -24.10 -4.64 9.24
N ASN A 149 -23.46 -5.64 9.87
CA ASN A 149 -24.11 -6.51 10.84
C ASN A 149 -24.37 -5.73 12.14
N ARG A 150 -25.08 -4.61 12.03
CA ARG A 150 -25.73 -3.90 13.14
C ARG A 150 -27.19 -4.30 13.19
N GLU A 151 -27.43 -5.52 13.65
CA GLU A 151 -28.55 -5.70 14.56
C GLU A 151 -28.04 -5.61 15.99
N ARG A 152 -28.54 -4.56 16.68
CA ARG A 152 -28.44 -4.24 18.12
C ARG A 152 -27.18 -3.50 18.53
N VAL A 153 -27.30 -2.20 18.80
CA VAL A 153 -27.70 -1.69 20.12
C VAL A 153 -28.40 -0.33 19.94
N VAL A 154 -29.46 -0.17 20.72
CA VAL A 154 -30.38 0.96 20.84
C VAL A 154 -29.65 2.28 21.20
N GLU A 155 -30.21 3.37 20.68
CA GLU A 155 -30.08 4.78 21.03
C GLU A 155 -29.34 5.15 22.33
N SER A 156 -28.36 6.06 22.23
CA SER A 156 -28.22 7.33 22.99
C SER A 156 -26.78 7.83 22.81
N SER A 157 -26.56 8.95 22.10
CA SER A 157 -26.46 10.34 22.60
C SER A 157 -25.12 10.93 22.17
N GLU A 158 -25.23 11.92 21.28
CA GLU A 158 -24.36 13.07 21.03
C GLU A 158 -22.83 12.90 21.15
N SER A 159 -22.20 12.59 20.02
CA SER A 159 -20.96 13.25 19.62
C SER A 159 -20.93 13.36 18.09
N THR A 160 -20.41 14.49 17.63
CA THR A 160 -20.51 15.08 16.29
C THR A 160 -20.25 14.07 15.16
N PRO A 161 -21.16 13.90 14.18
CA PRO A 161 -20.96 12.95 13.09
C PRO A 161 -19.89 13.49 12.13
N LEU A 162 -18.75 12.81 12.05
CA LEU A 162 -17.93 12.81 10.84
C LEU A 162 -18.85 12.39 9.69
N SER A 163 -18.99 13.23 8.68
CA SER A 163 -20.03 13.09 7.64
C SER A 163 -20.05 11.68 7.06
N GLN A 164 -21.23 11.07 7.08
CA GLN A 164 -21.62 9.81 6.44
C GLN A 164 -21.62 9.91 4.90
N ALA A 165 -20.54 10.42 4.30
CA ALA A 165 -20.31 10.27 2.88
C ALA A 165 -19.56 8.95 2.70
N ASP A 166 -20.32 7.90 2.37
CA ASP A 166 -19.86 6.73 1.66
C ASP A 166 -18.57 6.07 2.19
N ARG A 167 -18.66 5.51 3.41
CA ARG A 167 -17.69 4.50 3.86
C ARG A 167 -17.87 3.21 3.05
N TYR A 168 -17.34 3.19 1.84
CA TYR A 168 -17.03 1.94 1.14
C TYR A 168 -15.98 1.20 1.97
N TYR A 169 -16.39 0.10 2.59
CA TYR A 169 -15.49 -0.80 3.31
C TYR A 169 -15.46 -2.13 2.55
N PRO A 170 -14.38 -2.41 1.79
CA PRO A 170 -14.30 -3.60 0.94
C PRO A 170 -14.32 -4.91 1.75
N GLN A 171 -14.92 -5.95 1.15
CA GLN A 171 -15.23 -7.28 1.70
C GLN A 171 -14.06 -8.05 2.35
N TRP A 172 -12.81 -7.61 2.25
CA TRP A 172 -11.62 -8.41 2.57
C TRP A 172 -11.02 -8.23 3.97
N MET A 173 -11.69 -7.56 4.92
CA MET A 173 -11.21 -7.65 6.33
C MET A 173 -11.00 -9.12 6.70
N LEU A 174 -9.79 -9.46 7.15
CA LEU A 174 -9.43 -10.83 7.50
C LEU A 174 -9.85 -11.18 8.93
N ILE A 175 -10.13 -10.16 9.75
CA ILE A 175 -10.46 -10.29 11.17
C ILE A 175 -11.59 -9.31 11.51
N ASP A 176 -12.58 -9.75 12.29
CA ASP A 176 -13.71 -8.93 12.73
C ASP A 176 -13.40 -8.09 13.99
N SER A 177 -14.36 -7.27 14.41
CA SER A 177 -14.25 -6.49 15.66
C SER A 177 -14.13 -7.34 16.93
N SER A 178 -14.37 -8.65 16.85
CA SER A 178 -14.23 -9.63 17.93
C SER A 178 -12.93 -10.46 17.80
N LYS A 179 -12.00 -10.03 16.95
CA LYS A 179 -10.68 -10.65 16.71
C LYS A 179 -10.77 -12.07 16.15
N GLN A 180 -11.90 -12.41 15.53
CA GLN A 180 -12.08 -13.69 14.86
C GLN A 180 -11.79 -13.56 13.37
N PRO A 181 -11.20 -14.58 12.73
CA PRO A 181 -11.07 -14.60 11.29
C PRO A 181 -12.41 -14.41 10.58
N LEU A 182 -12.47 -13.49 9.61
CA LEU A 182 -13.62 -13.32 8.70
C LEU A 182 -13.59 -14.28 7.51
N PHE A 183 -12.63 -15.20 7.49
CA PHE A 183 -12.48 -16.25 6.50
C PHE A 183 -12.78 -17.62 7.13
N SER A 184 -13.40 -18.50 6.34
CA SER A 184 -13.77 -19.85 6.78
C SER A 184 -12.59 -20.84 6.69
N SER A 185 -11.54 -20.48 5.93
CA SER A 185 -10.37 -21.32 5.74
C SER A 185 -9.10 -20.49 5.47
N PRO A 186 -7.89 -20.99 5.79
CA PRO A 186 -6.64 -20.33 5.44
C PRO A 186 -6.48 -20.04 3.93
N ALA A 187 -6.99 -20.93 3.07
CA ALA A 187 -6.95 -20.74 1.62
C ALA A 187 -7.78 -19.54 1.16
N GLU A 188 -8.91 -19.26 1.83
CA GLU A 188 -9.72 -18.08 1.56
C GLU A 188 -9.00 -16.79 1.98
N ALA A 189 -8.26 -16.83 3.10
CA ALA A 189 -7.43 -15.70 3.53
C ALA A 189 -6.32 -15.40 2.52
N GLU A 190 -5.60 -16.44 2.07
CA GLU A 190 -4.53 -16.33 1.07
C GLU A 190 -5.05 -15.78 -0.27
N ALA A 191 -6.20 -16.27 -0.74
CA ALA A 191 -6.81 -15.77 -1.97
C ALA A 191 -7.20 -14.28 -1.89
N ARG A 192 -7.66 -13.82 -0.72
CA ARG A 192 -7.99 -12.40 -0.48
C ARG A 192 -6.75 -11.51 -0.46
N ILE A 193 -5.67 -11.94 0.20
CA ILE A 193 -4.39 -11.23 0.20
C ILE A 193 -3.86 -11.12 -1.24
N HIS A 194 -3.86 -12.23 -1.98
CA HIS A 194 -3.41 -12.25 -3.37
C HIS A 194 -4.22 -11.28 -4.24
N SER A 195 -5.55 -11.24 -4.06
CA SER A 195 -6.42 -10.30 -4.77
C SER A 195 -6.09 -8.82 -4.45
N MET A 196 -5.73 -8.51 -3.21
CA MET A 196 -5.30 -7.16 -2.82
C MET A 196 -3.94 -6.79 -3.42
N GLU A 197 -2.99 -7.73 -3.42
CA GLU A 197 -1.68 -7.58 -4.08
C GLU A 197 -1.83 -7.33 -5.58
N GLU A 198 -2.65 -8.12 -6.27
CA GLU A 198 -2.93 -7.96 -7.70
C GLU A 198 -3.59 -6.60 -8.02
N THR A 199 -4.50 -6.15 -7.16
CA THR A 199 -5.16 -4.85 -7.30
C THR A 199 -4.15 -3.71 -7.11
N LEU A 200 -3.29 -3.79 -6.09
CA LEU A 200 -2.23 -2.81 -5.85
C LEU A 200 -1.26 -2.77 -7.04
N GLN A 201 -0.82 -3.93 -7.50
CA GLN A 201 0.09 -4.04 -8.64
C GLN A 201 -0.55 -3.46 -9.91
N SER A 202 -1.85 -3.63 -10.12
CA SER A 202 -2.59 -3.02 -11.22
C SER A 202 -2.63 -1.49 -11.09
N LEU A 203 -2.93 -0.95 -9.90
CA LEU A 203 -2.91 0.50 -9.62
C LEU A 203 -1.53 1.10 -9.89
N LEU A 204 -0.46 0.46 -9.41
CA LEU A 204 0.92 0.88 -9.65
C LEU A 204 1.30 0.81 -11.14
N SER A 205 0.85 -0.22 -11.84
CA SER A 205 1.09 -0.37 -13.28
C SER A 205 0.39 0.73 -14.09
N MET A 206 -0.83 1.12 -13.71
CA MET A 206 -1.54 2.25 -14.32
C MET A 206 -0.80 3.57 -14.08
N MET A 207 -0.34 3.82 -12.86
CA MET A 207 0.44 5.02 -12.52
C MET A 207 1.76 5.08 -13.32
N ALA A 208 2.41 3.94 -13.57
CA ALA A 208 3.59 3.90 -14.42
C ALA A 208 3.27 4.21 -15.90
N ILE A 209 2.11 3.77 -16.41
CA ILE A 209 1.64 4.09 -17.78
C ILE A 209 1.26 5.56 -17.92
N ASP A 210 0.47 6.09 -17.01
CA ASP A 210 0.07 7.50 -16.99
C ASP A 210 0.17 8.06 -15.57
N PRO A 211 1.26 8.77 -15.24
CA PRO A 211 1.44 9.34 -13.90
C PRO A 211 0.32 10.29 -13.49
N GLU A 212 -0.36 10.93 -14.43
CA GLU A 212 -1.46 11.86 -14.15
C GLU A 212 -2.79 11.15 -13.80
N ILE A 213 -2.89 9.82 -13.91
CA ILE A 213 -4.08 9.08 -13.49
C ILE A 213 -4.38 9.28 -11.99
N VAL A 214 -3.35 9.62 -11.20
CA VAL A 214 -3.46 9.90 -9.76
C VAL A 214 -4.33 11.10 -9.45
N GLU A 215 -4.59 11.98 -10.41
CA GLU A 215 -5.50 13.12 -10.23
C GLU A 215 -6.97 12.70 -10.39
N GLU A 216 -7.25 11.53 -10.97
CA GLU A 216 -8.62 11.05 -11.11
C GLU A 216 -9.18 10.61 -9.76
N GLU A 217 -10.34 11.14 -9.40
CA GLU A 217 -11.01 10.82 -8.14
C GLU A 217 -11.28 9.31 -7.99
N ALA A 218 -11.62 8.64 -9.10
CA ALA A 218 -11.84 7.19 -9.10
C ALA A 218 -10.56 6.39 -8.77
N PHE A 219 -9.40 6.83 -9.27
CA PHE A 219 -8.12 6.21 -8.93
C PHE A 219 -7.78 6.47 -7.46
N ARG A 220 -7.85 7.74 -7.03
CA ARG A 220 -7.54 8.15 -5.65
C ARG A 220 -8.38 7.39 -4.65
N SER A 221 -9.69 7.34 -4.87
CA SER A 221 -10.65 6.62 -4.02
C SER A 221 -10.30 5.13 -3.87
N ARG A 222 -9.97 4.46 -4.98
CA ARG A 222 -9.62 3.03 -4.94
C ARG A 222 -8.28 2.76 -4.27
N TYR A 223 -7.27 3.59 -4.55
CA TYR A 223 -5.97 3.49 -3.91
C TYR A 223 -6.07 3.72 -2.40
N THR A 224 -6.74 4.79 -1.97
CA THR A 224 -6.91 5.09 -0.53
C THR A 224 -7.73 4.01 0.17
N ALA A 225 -8.79 3.48 -0.45
CA ALA A 225 -9.58 2.39 0.10
C ALA A 225 -8.74 1.11 0.27
N LEU A 226 -7.98 0.71 -0.76
CA LEU A 226 -7.12 -0.46 -0.70
C LEU A 226 -6.03 -0.34 0.38
N MET A 227 -5.39 0.84 0.45
CA MET A 227 -4.35 1.12 1.44
C MET A 227 -4.89 1.11 2.87
N ALA A 228 -6.01 1.80 3.11
CA ALA A 228 -6.66 1.82 4.42
C ALA A 228 -7.04 0.41 4.87
N GLN A 229 -7.50 -0.42 3.94
CA GLN A 229 -7.86 -1.80 4.19
C GLN A 229 -6.64 -2.67 4.52
N TRP A 230 -5.56 -2.55 3.76
CA TRP A 230 -4.31 -3.30 4.01
C TRP A 230 -3.77 -2.98 5.40
N ILE A 231 -3.73 -1.69 5.76
CA ILE A 231 -3.33 -1.23 7.09
C ILE A 231 -4.23 -1.83 8.17
N ALA A 232 -5.56 -1.72 8.02
CA ALA A 232 -6.51 -2.23 9.01
C ALA A 232 -6.35 -3.75 9.24
N GLN A 233 -6.15 -4.54 8.18
CA GLN A 233 -5.94 -5.98 8.29
C GLN A 233 -4.61 -6.33 8.97
N GLY A 234 -3.54 -5.63 8.58
CA GLY A 234 -2.23 -5.80 9.19
C GLY A 234 -2.28 -5.56 10.69
N ARG A 235 -2.90 -4.46 11.11
CA ARG A 235 -3.09 -4.09 12.52
C ARG A 235 -3.99 -5.07 13.28
N ALA A 236 -5.09 -5.52 12.69
CA ALA A 236 -5.96 -6.50 13.33
C ALA A 236 -5.24 -7.84 13.56
N TYR A 237 -4.36 -8.23 12.62
CA TYR A 237 -3.58 -9.46 12.75
C TYR A 237 -2.48 -9.34 13.81
N THR A 238 -1.80 -8.19 13.91
CA THR A 238 -0.83 -7.95 14.99
C THR A 238 -1.51 -7.95 16.35
N GLU A 239 -2.70 -7.37 16.46
CA GLU A 239 -3.50 -7.37 17.67
C GLU A 239 -3.86 -8.79 18.13
N TYR A 240 -4.29 -9.66 17.20
CA TYR A 240 -4.51 -11.09 17.46
C TYR A 240 -3.24 -11.79 17.99
N LEU A 241 -2.08 -11.52 17.37
CA LEU A 241 -0.80 -12.07 17.81
C LEU A 241 -0.40 -11.56 19.19
N THR A 242 -0.65 -10.29 19.50
CA THR A 242 -0.41 -9.70 20.82
C THR A 242 -1.24 -10.38 21.90
N HIS A 243 -2.52 -10.66 21.66
CA HIS A 243 -3.33 -11.46 22.59
C HIS A 243 -2.81 -12.88 22.80
N SER A 244 -2.27 -13.50 21.75
CA SER A 244 -1.63 -14.81 21.86
C SER A 244 -0.36 -14.76 22.73
N ILE A 245 0.44 -13.69 22.59
CA ILE A 245 1.61 -13.42 23.44
C ILE A 245 1.19 -13.26 24.90
N VAL A 246 0.17 -12.44 25.18
CA VAL A 246 -0.35 -12.24 26.54
C VAL A 246 -0.79 -13.57 27.17
N THR A 247 -1.52 -14.38 26.42
CA THR A 247 -1.99 -15.70 26.87
C THR A 247 -0.81 -16.62 27.22
N GLU A 248 0.22 -16.64 26.38
CA GLU A 248 1.43 -17.43 26.63
C GLU A 248 2.24 -16.92 27.83
N ILE A 249 2.34 -15.61 28.04
CA ILE A 249 2.99 -15.02 29.23
C ILE A 249 2.27 -15.48 30.50
N ARG A 250 0.93 -15.34 30.56
CA ARG A 250 0.13 -15.81 31.71
C ARG A 250 0.32 -17.31 31.96
N ARG A 251 0.34 -18.12 30.90
CA ARG A 251 0.59 -19.57 30.99
C ARG A 251 1.99 -19.86 31.56
N ARG A 252 3.02 -19.16 31.10
CA ARG A 252 4.41 -19.35 31.56
C ARG A 252 4.60 -18.90 33.01
N GLN A 253 3.91 -17.84 33.42
CA GLN A 253 3.90 -17.35 34.78
C GLN A 253 3.30 -18.37 35.75
N SER A 254 2.15 -18.96 35.42
CA SER A 254 1.52 -19.99 36.27
C SER A 254 2.39 -21.25 36.45
N HIS A 255 3.29 -21.50 35.52
CA HIS A 255 4.28 -22.58 35.59
C HIS A 255 5.64 -22.15 36.17
N HIS A 256 5.78 -20.90 36.65
CA HIS A 256 7.02 -20.32 37.17
C HIS A 256 8.24 -20.41 36.22
N THR A 257 7.99 -20.40 34.90
CA THR A 257 9.03 -20.53 33.86
C THR A 257 9.60 -19.18 33.39
N LEU A 258 9.23 -18.08 34.04
CA LEU A 258 9.69 -16.72 33.74
C LEU A 258 10.84 -16.24 34.64
N ASN A 259 11.26 -17.01 35.64
CA ASN A 259 12.28 -16.62 36.63
C ASN A 259 13.68 -16.37 36.03
N ARG A 260 13.90 -16.69 34.75
CA ARG A 260 15.14 -16.39 34.01
C ARG A 260 15.02 -15.17 33.09
N GLY A 261 13.89 -14.48 33.13
CA GLY A 261 13.54 -13.38 32.24
C GLY A 261 12.50 -13.75 31.19
N LEU A 262 12.00 -12.71 30.54
CA LEU A 262 10.99 -12.75 29.50
C LEU A 262 11.48 -11.92 28.31
N ARG A 263 11.56 -12.55 27.13
CA ARG A 263 11.75 -11.84 25.86
C ARG A 263 10.43 -11.85 25.11
N ILE A 264 9.94 -10.67 24.76
CA ILE A 264 8.77 -10.45 23.94
C ILE A 264 9.26 -9.96 22.59
N ARG A 265 8.80 -10.61 21.53
CA ARG A 265 8.96 -10.13 20.16
C ARG A 265 7.59 -9.63 19.72
N LEU A 266 7.30 -8.36 20.00
CA LEU A 266 5.99 -7.76 19.80
C LEU A 266 5.82 -7.42 18.31
N PRO A 267 4.87 -8.06 17.59
CA PRO A 267 4.59 -7.69 16.22
C PRO A 267 3.85 -6.36 16.17
N TYR A 268 4.15 -5.55 15.15
CA TYR A 268 3.37 -4.36 14.80
C TYR A 268 3.32 -4.23 13.28
N PHE A 269 2.27 -3.59 12.76
CA PHE A 269 2.16 -3.32 11.34
C PHE A 269 2.75 -1.94 11.03
N ASP A 270 3.75 -1.90 10.15
CA ASP A 270 4.33 -0.64 9.68
C ASP A 270 3.49 -0.10 8.52
N ASP A 271 2.83 1.05 8.72
CA ASP A 271 1.89 1.59 7.74
C ASP A 271 2.59 2.20 6.51
N GLN A 272 3.90 2.43 6.57
CA GLN A 272 4.69 2.92 5.44
C GLN A 272 5.28 1.77 4.64
N LEU A 273 5.81 0.76 5.33
CA LEU A 273 6.37 -0.43 4.69
C LEU A 273 5.29 -1.43 4.25
N LEU A 274 4.09 -1.36 4.84
CA LEU A 274 2.98 -2.30 4.67
C LEU A 274 3.35 -3.74 5.05
N GLU A 275 4.20 -3.89 6.06
CA GLU A 275 4.73 -5.17 6.52
C GLU A 275 4.65 -5.30 8.04
N ILE A 276 4.62 -6.54 8.52
CA ILE A 276 4.77 -6.83 9.95
C ILE A 276 6.24 -6.70 10.33
N GLN A 277 6.50 -5.76 11.22
CA GLN A 277 7.78 -5.58 11.87
C GLN A 277 7.68 -6.02 13.32
N PHE A 278 8.83 -6.07 14.00
CA PHE A 278 8.90 -6.57 15.37
C PHE A 278 9.66 -5.62 16.28
N LEU A 279 9.12 -5.44 17.48
CA LEU A 279 9.76 -4.75 18.58
C LEU A 279 10.19 -5.77 19.63
N ASP A 280 11.50 -5.89 19.85
CA ASP A 280 12.07 -6.79 20.84
C ASP A 280 12.13 -6.10 22.22
N ILE A 281 11.52 -6.72 23.21
CA ILE A 281 11.47 -6.26 24.60
C ILE A 281 12.01 -7.38 25.49
N GLU A 282 13.07 -7.09 26.24
CA GLU A 282 13.65 -8.04 27.19
C GLU A 282 13.48 -7.56 28.62
N VAL A 283 12.85 -8.39 29.44
CA VAL A 283 12.61 -8.18 30.87
C VAL A 283 13.44 -9.18 31.64
N VAL A 284 14.47 -8.70 32.33
CA VAL A 284 15.33 -9.54 33.17
C VAL A 284 15.15 -9.14 34.64
N PRO A 285 14.66 -10.05 35.50
CA PRO A 285 14.57 -9.74 36.93
C PRO A 285 15.97 -9.51 37.52
N PRO A 286 16.12 -8.56 38.47
CA PRO A 286 17.41 -8.25 39.07
C PRO A 286 17.80 -9.36 40.05
N GLY A 287 18.85 -10.11 39.71
CA GLY A 287 19.36 -11.20 40.55
C GLY A 287 18.54 -12.50 40.44
N ARG A 288 18.53 -13.31 41.51
CA ARG A 288 17.82 -14.61 41.56
C ARG A 288 16.45 -14.47 42.21
N ILE A 289 15.64 -13.52 41.72
CA ILE A 289 14.28 -13.31 42.23
C ILE A 289 13.24 -13.89 41.27
N ALA A 290 12.06 -14.19 41.78
CA ALA A 290 10.96 -14.64 40.96
C ALA A 290 10.52 -13.51 40.00
N PHE A 291 10.05 -13.89 38.82
CA PHE A 291 9.46 -12.92 37.91
C PHE A 291 8.11 -12.45 38.45
N GLU A 292 7.93 -11.13 38.57
CA GLU A 292 6.67 -10.50 38.92
C GLU A 292 6.13 -9.69 37.73
N GLU A 293 4.81 -9.64 37.59
CA GLU A 293 4.14 -8.90 36.51
C GLU A 293 4.47 -7.40 36.52
N CYS A 294 4.76 -6.85 37.70
CA CYS A 294 5.16 -5.45 37.85
C CYS A 294 6.44 -5.11 37.04
N PHE A 295 7.33 -6.09 36.83
CA PHE A 295 8.50 -5.92 35.97
C PHE A 295 8.08 -5.79 34.49
N LEU A 296 7.11 -6.59 34.04
CA LEU A 296 6.58 -6.44 32.69
C LEU A 296 5.95 -5.06 32.50
N ILE A 297 5.08 -4.63 33.42
CA ILE A 297 4.39 -3.34 33.34
C ILE A 297 5.41 -2.19 33.28
N GLN A 298 6.42 -2.20 34.16
CA GLN A 298 7.44 -1.16 34.18
C GLN A 298 8.26 -1.14 32.87
N ALA A 299 8.58 -2.31 32.30
CA ALA A 299 9.25 -2.40 31.01
C ALA A 299 8.42 -1.76 29.90
N ILE A 300 7.13 -2.11 29.83
CA ILE A 300 6.20 -1.62 28.82
C ILE A 300 6.04 -0.10 28.94
N GLN A 301 5.84 0.44 30.13
CA GLN A 301 5.73 1.88 30.36
C GLN A 301 6.98 2.66 29.91
N GLN A 302 8.18 2.15 30.21
CA GLN A 302 9.43 2.76 29.75
C GLN A 302 9.57 2.71 28.22
N VAL A 303 9.17 1.60 27.59
CA VAL A 303 9.16 1.47 26.13
C VAL A 303 8.17 2.45 25.50
N ARG A 304 6.95 2.59 26.05
CA ARG A 304 5.94 3.57 25.60
C ARG A 304 6.46 5.00 25.68
N GLN A 305 7.08 5.37 26.80
CA GLN A 305 7.65 6.71 26.98
C GLN A 305 8.73 7.00 25.93
N ARG A 306 9.67 6.08 25.71
CA ARG A 306 10.73 6.25 24.70
C ARG A 306 10.19 6.32 23.28
N LEU A 307 9.21 5.48 22.92
CA LEU A 307 8.59 5.51 21.60
C LEU A 307 7.81 6.79 21.35
N SER A 308 7.21 7.39 22.38
CA SER A 308 6.51 8.67 22.23
C SER A 308 7.44 9.81 21.80
N GLU A 309 8.73 9.71 22.12
CA GLU A 309 9.78 10.67 21.76
C GLU A 309 10.51 10.28 20.45
N ASP A 310 10.26 9.09 19.91
CA ASP A 310 10.91 8.61 18.68
C ASP A 310 10.22 9.18 17.43
N ASN A 311 10.99 9.94 16.64
CA ASN A 311 10.56 10.57 15.40
C ASN A 311 10.96 9.78 14.14
N ARG A 312 11.56 8.59 14.27
CA ARG A 312 11.92 7.74 13.13
C ARG A 312 10.72 7.02 12.54
N LEU A 313 9.70 6.76 13.36
CA LEU A 313 8.46 6.10 12.96
C LEU A 313 7.42 7.11 12.48
N SER A 314 6.56 6.69 11.54
CA SER A 314 5.40 7.49 11.17
C SER A 314 4.48 7.71 12.38
N PRO A 315 3.76 8.85 12.46
CA PRO A 315 2.85 9.10 13.58
C PRO A 315 1.79 8.00 13.75
N SER A 316 1.26 7.46 12.65
CA SER A 316 0.23 6.43 12.68
C SER A 316 0.79 5.08 13.14
N THR A 317 2.00 4.71 12.70
CA THR A 317 2.66 3.46 13.09
C THR A 317 3.06 3.51 14.57
N ARG A 318 3.53 4.67 15.04
CA ARG A 318 3.82 4.90 16.44
C ARG A 318 2.56 4.75 17.31
N GLU A 319 1.44 5.35 16.90
CA GLU A 319 0.16 5.20 17.60
C GLU A 319 -0.28 3.74 17.66
N HIS A 320 -0.12 3.00 16.56
CA HIS A 320 -0.42 1.56 16.52
C HIS A 320 0.44 0.75 17.51
N ILE A 321 1.77 0.93 17.52
CA ILE A 321 2.66 0.24 18.47
C ILE A 321 2.30 0.57 19.91
N LEU A 322 1.96 1.84 20.20
CA LEU A 322 1.53 2.25 21.53
C LEU A 322 0.24 1.56 21.96
N GLY A 323 -0.69 1.33 21.03
CA GLY A 323 -1.90 0.52 21.25
C GLY A 323 -1.59 -0.94 21.57
N GLU A 324 -0.67 -1.58 20.84
CA GLU A 324 -0.25 -2.96 21.12
C GLU A 324 0.39 -3.10 22.51
N LEU A 325 1.21 -2.13 22.90
CA LEU A 325 1.81 -2.06 24.24
C LEU A 325 0.75 -1.86 25.33
N GLU A 326 -0.28 -1.06 25.06
CA GLU A 326 -1.40 -0.84 25.97
C GLU A 326 -2.24 -2.10 26.17
N ILE A 327 -2.42 -2.94 25.15
CA ILE A 327 -3.08 -4.25 25.29
C ILE A 327 -2.31 -5.13 26.27
N ILE A 328 -0.97 -5.17 26.17
CA ILE A 328 -0.15 -5.92 27.13
C ILE A 328 -0.32 -5.33 28.52
N GLU A 329 -0.14 -4.02 28.70
CA GLU A 329 -0.23 -3.36 29.99
C GLU A 329 -1.57 -3.60 30.68
N THR A 330 -2.69 -3.35 29.99
CA THR A 330 -4.06 -3.54 30.50
C THR A 330 -4.36 -4.99 30.86
N SER A 331 -3.72 -5.95 30.17
CA SER A 331 -3.87 -7.37 30.47
C SER A 331 -3.15 -7.82 31.75
N PHE A 332 -2.32 -6.97 32.37
CA PHE A 332 -1.61 -7.28 33.62
C PHE A 332 -1.90 -6.25 34.74
N THR A 333 -2.76 -5.25 34.51
CA THR A 333 -3.06 -4.18 35.49
C THR A 333 -3.68 -4.69 36.80
N ASP A 334 -4.40 -5.81 36.77
CA ASP A 334 -5.03 -6.41 37.97
C ASP A 334 -4.03 -6.77 39.08
N CYS A 335 -2.73 -6.82 38.76
CA CYS A 335 -1.66 -7.17 39.69
C CYS A 335 -0.89 -5.98 40.29
N ALA A 336 -1.28 -4.74 39.99
CA ALA A 336 -0.61 -3.55 40.51
C ALA A 336 -1.38 -2.89 41.67
N PRO A 337 -1.07 -3.23 42.94
CA PRO A 337 -1.21 -2.23 44.00
C PRO A 337 0.09 -1.91 44.75
N TYR A 338 1.22 -2.61 44.54
CA TYR A 338 2.42 -2.37 45.35
C TYR A 338 3.72 -2.52 44.56
N LEU A 339 4.36 -1.39 44.24
CA LEU A 339 5.82 -1.33 44.23
C LEU A 339 6.25 -1.24 45.70
N PRO A 340 6.84 -2.28 46.32
CA PRO A 340 7.44 -2.09 47.62
C PRO A 340 8.56 -1.04 47.47
N MET A 341 8.38 0.10 48.15
CA MET A 341 9.42 1.13 48.31
C MET A 341 10.73 0.44 48.70
N GLY A 342 11.69 0.38 47.77
CA GLY A 342 13.01 -0.23 47.97
C GLY A 342 13.35 -1.44 47.09
N ALA A 343 12.45 -1.96 46.26
CA ALA A 343 12.84 -2.96 45.25
C ALA A 343 13.73 -2.30 44.18
N MET A 344 14.96 -2.80 44.04
CA MET A 344 15.86 -2.41 42.95
C MET A 344 15.14 -2.58 41.61
N SER A 345 15.16 -1.52 40.80
CA SER A 345 14.58 -1.57 39.45
C SER A 345 15.20 -2.75 38.69
N PRO A 346 14.41 -3.65 38.12
CA PRO A 346 14.88 -4.65 37.16
C PRO A 346 15.86 -4.09 36.12
N TYR A 347 16.81 -4.94 35.73
CA TYR A 347 17.72 -4.68 34.63
C TYR A 347 16.97 -4.99 33.33
N TYR A 348 16.77 -3.98 32.50
CA TYR A 348 16.21 -4.16 31.16
C TYR A 348 17.31 -3.96 30.13
N HIS A 349 17.39 -4.89 29.19
CA HIS A 349 18.19 -4.71 28.00
C HIS A 349 17.26 -4.63 26.79
N TRP A 350 17.54 -3.62 25.98
CA TRP A 350 16.89 -3.44 24.70
C TRP A 350 17.78 -4.14 23.67
N VAL A 351 17.19 -5.02 22.87
CA VAL A 351 17.92 -5.73 21.83
C VAL A 351 17.27 -5.40 20.50
N SER A 352 17.77 -4.33 19.88
CA SER A 352 17.60 -3.92 18.48
C SER A 352 16.53 -2.86 18.17
N MET A 353 16.97 -1.82 17.46
CA MET A 353 16.12 -0.81 16.83
C MET A 353 15.45 -1.46 15.62
N PRO A 354 14.23 -1.03 15.25
CA PRO A 354 13.85 -1.12 13.85
C PRO A 354 14.94 -0.39 13.05
N THR A 355 15.77 -1.17 12.38
CA THR A 355 16.83 -0.64 11.53
C THR A 355 16.14 -0.39 10.20
N PRO A 356 16.03 0.86 9.71
CA PRO A 356 15.71 1.04 8.31
C PRO A 356 16.79 0.29 7.53
N GLN A 357 16.38 -0.56 6.58
CA GLN A 357 17.31 -1.14 5.62
C GLN A 357 18.10 0.03 5.03
N LYS A 358 19.38 0.14 5.41
CA LYS A 358 20.30 1.00 4.67
C LYS A 358 20.28 0.48 3.26
N ASP A 359 19.92 1.35 2.33
CA ASP A 359 20.28 1.20 0.93
C ASP A 359 21.69 0.62 0.86
N THR A 360 21.80 -0.55 0.26
CA THR A 360 23.08 -1.07 -0.20
C THR A 360 23.65 -0.04 -1.16
N GLU A 361 24.48 0.86 -0.63
CA GLU A 361 25.43 1.64 -1.42
C GLU A 361 26.17 0.63 -2.33
N PRO A 362 26.26 0.89 -3.64
CA PRO A 362 27.05 0.03 -4.51
C PRO A 362 28.50 0.11 -4.02
N SER A 363 29.03 -1.05 -3.64
CA SER A 363 30.45 -1.22 -3.34
C SER A 363 31.26 -0.69 -4.51
N SER A 364 31.84 0.49 -4.34
CA SER A 364 32.96 0.97 -5.11
C SER A 364 34.17 0.13 -4.73
N ASN A 365 34.39 -0.93 -5.49
CA ASN A 365 35.67 -1.62 -5.52
C ASN A 365 36.17 -1.62 -6.96
N THR A 366 37.18 -0.78 -7.17
CA THR A 366 38.34 -0.87 -8.10
C THR A 366 38.10 -1.24 -9.55
#